data_AF-A0A821KQ76-F1
#
_entry.id   AF-A0A821KQ76-F1
#
_cell.length_a   1.000
_cell.length_b   1.000
_cell.length_c   1.000
_cell.angle_alpha   90.00
_cell.angle_beta   90.00
_cell.angle_gamma   90.00
#
_symmetry.space_group_name_H-M   'P 1'
#
loop_
_entity.id
_entity.type
_entity.pdbx_description
1 polymer ?
#
loop_
_entity_poly.entity_id
_entity_poly.type
_entity_poly.pdbx_seq_one_letter_code
_entity_poly.pdbx_strand_id
1 'polypeptide(L)'
;VAIIEHKSIICPGYSAVLHIHAAAVEVQLKKLITLIDRKTGERTQEHPRFMKQDEVGIARFELSQAGQAICMETFKHFPQLGRFTLRDEGRTVAVGKVLRIVE
;
A
#
# COMPACT_ATOMS: atom_id res chain seq x y z
N VAL A 1 2.09 4.36 -1.72
CA VAL A 1 1.54 3.37 -2.66
C VAL A 1 1.18 4.09 -3.94
N ALA A 2 1.54 3.51 -5.08
CA ALA A 2 1.18 3.98 -6.41
C ALA A 2 0.35 2.89 -7.09
N ILE A 3 -0.87 3.23 -7.53
CA ILE A 3 -1.76 2.30 -8.23
C ILE A 3 -1.31 2.21 -9.68
N ILE A 4 -1.11 0.98 -10.17
CA ILE A 4 -0.67 0.75 -11.56
C ILE A 4 -1.87 0.44 -12.43
N GLU A 5 -2.55 -0.66 -12.14
CA GLU A 5 -3.63 -1.16 -12.98
C GLU A 5 -4.71 -1.79 -12.10
N HIS A 6 -5.81 -1.07 -11.93
CA HIS A 6 -7.00 -1.61 -11.29
C HIS A 6 -8.22 -1.04 -12.01
N LYS A 7 -9.11 -1.92 -12.48
CA LYS A 7 -10.39 -1.53 -13.12
C LYS A 7 -11.33 -0.73 -12.21
N SER A 8 -11.06 -0.69 -10.91
CA SER A 8 -11.92 -0.13 -9.87
C SER A 8 -11.13 0.82 -8.97
N ILE A 9 -11.85 1.57 -8.15
CA ILE A 9 -11.27 2.44 -7.13
C ILE A 9 -10.81 1.64 -5.91
N ILE A 10 -9.73 2.08 -5.26
CA ILE A 10 -9.29 1.52 -3.98
C ILE A 10 -9.86 2.38 -2.85
N CYS A 11 -10.63 1.75 -1.96
CA CYS A 11 -11.28 2.39 -0.82
C CYS A 11 -10.83 1.72 0.50
N PRO A 12 -10.93 2.42 1.64
CA PRO A 12 -10.82 1.77 2.95
C PRO A 12 -11.73 0.53 3.04
N GLY A 13 -11.19 -0.57 3.53
CA GLY A 13 -11.82 -1.90 3.52
C GLY A 13 -11.38 -2.81 2.38
N TYR A 14 -10.69 -2.28 1.36
CA TYR A 14 -10.16 -3.07 0.24
C TYR A 14 -9.13 -4.10 0.72
N SER A 15 -9.32 -5.36 0.33
CA SER A 15 -8.42 -6.47 0.65
C SER A 15 -7.56 -6.81 -0.56
N ALA A 16 -6.30 -7.15 -0.31
CA ALA A 16 -5.36 -7.58 -1.34
C ALA A 16 -4.27 -8.47 -0.74
N VAL A 17 -3.49 -9.13 -1.59
CA VAL A 17 -2.29 -9.86 -1.17
C VAL A 17 -1.07 -8.95 -1.28
N LEU A 18 -0.42 -8.69 -0.14
CA LEU A 18 0.85 -7.99 -0.07
C LEU A 18 1.98 -8.99 -0.23
N HIS A 19 2.76 -8.77 -1.28
CA HIS A 19 4.00 -9.50 -1.55
C HIS A 19 5.18 -8.63 -1.12
N ILE A 20 5.98 -9.15 -0.19
CA ILE A 20 7.18 -8.51 0.31
C ILE A 20 8.23 -9.60 0.54
N HIS A 21 9.34 -9.51 -0.18
CA HIS A 21 10.40 -10.54 -0.23
C HIS A 21 9.86 -11.90 -0.68
N ALA A 22 10.00 -12.91 0.17
CA ALA A 22 9.47 -14.25 -0.03
C ALA A 22 8.08 -14.44 0.61
N ALA A 23 7.57 -13.43 1.33
CA ALA A 23 6.29 -13.52 2.03
C ALA A 23 5.15 -13.00 1.14
N ALA A 24 4.03 -13.72 1.17
CA ALA A 24 2.76 -13.32 0.60
C ALA A 24 1.71 -13.41 1.70
N VAL A 25 1.10 -12.27 2.04
CA VAL A 25 0.14 -12.17 3.14
C VAL A 25 -1.07 -11.37 2.72
N GLU A 26 -2.23 -11.76 3.23
CA GLU A 26 -3.45 -11.01 3.00
C GLU A 26 -3.48 -9.77 3.90
N VAL A 27 -3.76 -8.62 3.29
CA VAL A 27 -3.83 -7.33 3.96
C VAL A 27 -5.12 -6.61 3.61
N GLN A 28 -5.59 -5.81 4.57
CA GLN A 28 -6.70 -4.91 4.37
C GLN A 28 -6.23 -3.46 4.47
N LEU A 29 -6.70 -2.63 3.54
CA LEU A 29 -6.52 -1.19 3.59
C LEU A 29 -7.41 -0.60 4.70
N LYS A 30 -6.81 -0.19 5.82
CA LYS A 30 -7.56 0.45 6.92
C LYS A 30 -7.97 1.87 6.61
N LYS A 31 -7.03 2.67 6.11
CA LYS A 31 -7.28 4.09 5.82
C LYS A 31 -6.34 4.64 4.76
N LEU A 32 -6.85 5.57 3.98
CA LEU A 32 -6.06 6.45 3.14
C LEU A 32 -5.74 7.71 3.93
N ILE A 33 -4.45 8.07 3.99
CA ILE A 33 -3.95 9.18 4.79
C ILE A 33 -3.90 10.45 3.94
N THR A 34 -3.25 10.38 2.77
CA THR A 34 -3.14 11.52 1.86
C THR A 34 -2.92 11.04 0.44
N LEU A 35 -3.39 11.79 -0.54
CA LEU A 35 -2.91 11.73 -1.91
C LEU A 35 -1.65 12.58 -2.07
N ILE A 36 -0.79 12.17 -3.00
CA ILE A 36 0.48 12.81 -3.32
C ILE A 36 0.53 12.99 -4.84
N ASP A 37 0.90 14.17 -5.29
CA ASP A 37 1.20 14.40 -6.69
C ASP A 37 2.53 13.73 -7.05
N ARG A 38 2.52 12.87 -8.07
CA ARG A 38 3.70 12.10 -8.50
C ARG A 38 4.84 12.97 -9.04
N LYS A 39 4.53 14.15 -9.59
CA LYS A 39 5.51 15.06 -10.20
C LYS A 39 6.10 16.02 -9.16
N THR A 40 5.28 16.60 -8.30
CA THR A 40 5.75 17.60 -7.32
C THR A 40 6.13 16.97 -5.97
N GLY A 41 5.59 15.79 -5.66
CA GLY A 41 5.75 15.16 -4.35
C GLY A 41 4.92 15.83 -3.25
N GLU A 42 4.11 16.82 -3.58
CA GLU A 42 3.29 17.56 -2.63
C GLU A 42 2.02 16.80 -2.27
N ARG A 43 1.53 17.05 -1.06
CA ARG A 43 0.26 16.50 -0.59
C ARG A 43 -0.87 17.28 -1.24
N THR A 44 -1.69 16.59 -2.02
CA THR A 44 -2.81 17.21 -2.75
C THR A 44 -4.10 17.19 -1.94
N GLN A 45 -4.41 16.03 -1.34
CA GLN A 45 -5.65 15.85 -0.59
C GLN A 45 -5.41 15.03 0.68
N GLU A 46 -5.79 15.57 1.82
CA GLU A 46 -5.81 14.84 3.09
C GLU A 46 -7.08 14.01 3.23
N HIS A 47 -6.96 12.79 3.76
CA HIS A 47 -8.06 11.85 4.00
C HIS A 47 -8.99 11.62 2.80
N PRO A 48 -8.45 11.21 1.63
CA PRO A 48 -9.28 10.90 0.47
C PRO A 48 -10.19 9.70 0.76
N ARG A 49 -11.42 9.71 0.21
CA ARG A 49 -12.37 8.59 0.37
C ARG A 49 -11.96 7.37 -0.46
N PHE A 50 -11.29 7.58 -1.58
CA PHE A 50 -10.86 6.56 -2.51
C PHE A 50 -9.63 7.03 -3.28
N MET A 51 -8.92 6.10 -3.92
CA MET A 51 -7.80 6.35 -4.81
C MET A 51 -8.08 5.70 -6.18
N LYS A 52 -7.78 6.42 -7.26
CA LYS A 52 -7.98 5.97 -8.64
C LYS A 52 -6.69 5.42 -9.25
N GLN A 53 -6.81 4.83 -10.43
CA GLN A 53 -5.66 4.44 -11.24
C GLN A 53 -4.69 5.61 -11.46
N ASP A 54 -3.39 5.32 -11.48
CA ASP A 54 -2.27 6.26 -11.61
C ASP A 54 -2.10 7.30 -10.48
N GLU A 55 -2.97 7.27 -9.48
CA GLU A 55 -2.79 8.10 -8.28
C GLU A 55 -1.78 7.47 -7.31
N VAL A 56 -1.10 8.36 -6.60
CA VAL A 56 -0.13 8.01 -5.58
C VAL A 56 -0.61 8.57 -4.26
N GLY A 57 -0.41 7.83 -3.18
CA GLY A 57 -0.71 8.33 -1.85
C GLY A 57 -0.15 7.49 -0.72
N ILE A 58 -0.39 7.94 0.49
CA ILE A 58 -0.03 7.23 1.71
C ILE A 58 -1.28 6.50 2.20
N ALA A 59 -1.12 5.21 2.42
CA ALA A 59 -2.14 4.29 2.86
C ALA A 59 -1.63 3.52 4.09
N ARG A 60 -2.53 3.22 5.02
CA ARG A 60 -2.25 2.32 6.15
C ARG A 60 -2.93 0.99 5.90
N PHE A 61 -2.13 -0.06 5.85
CA PHE A 61 -2.58 -1.44 5.75
C PHE A 61 -2.49 -2.12 7.11
N GLU A 62 -3.36 -3.08 7.33
CA GLU A 62 -3.31 -4.01 8.46
C GLU A 62 -3.38 -5.43 7.93
N LEU A 63 -2.76 -6.38 8.65
CA LEU A 63 -2.84 -7.79 8.30
C LEU A 63 -4.27 -8.28 8.56
N SER A 64 -4.82 -9.05 7.63
CA SER A 64 -6.21 -9.52 7.75
C SER A 64 -6.40 -10.55 8.86
N GLN A 65 -5.34 -11.29 9.22
CA GLN A 65 -5.38 -12.31 10.27
C GLN A 65 -4.75 -11.81 11.58
N ALA A 66 -5.50 -11.90 12.67
CA ALA A 66 -5.02 -11.57 14.01
C ALA A 66 -3.92 -12.56 14.45
N GLY A 67 -2.80 -12.04 14.97
CA GLY A 67 -1.65 -12.84 15.40
C GLY A 67 -0.67 -13.22 14.29
N GLN A 68 -0.98 -12.91 13.03
CA GLN A 68 0.00 -12.98 11.95
C GLN A 68 0.98 -11.81 12.09
N ALA A 69 2.27 -12.09 11.91
CA ALA A 69 3.33 -11.09 11.89
C ALA A 69 4.13 -11.25 10.60
N ILE A 70 4.64 -10.13 10.09
CA ILE A 70 5.52 -10.12 8.94
C ILE A 70 6.73 -9.25 9.22
N CYS A 71 7.91 -9.77 8.88
CA CYS A 71 9.13 -9.00 8.98
C CYS A 71 9.18 -8.00 7.82
N MET A 72 9.21 -6.71 8.16
CA MET A 72 9.36 -5.62 7.19
C MET A 72 10.25 -4.54 7.78
N GLU A 73 10.86 -3.74 6.92
CA GLU A 73 11.70 -2.62 7.31
C GLU A 73 11.30 -1.37 6.53
N THR A 74 11.59 -0.20 7.09
CA THR A 74 11.38 1.06 6.37
C THR A 74 12.30 1.17 5.16
N PHE A 75 11.77 1.70 4.05
CA PHE A 75 12.53 1.89 2.83
C PHE A 75 13.78 2.77 3.02
N LYS A 76 13.72 3.72 3.96
CA LYS A 76 14.85 4.60 4.29
C LYS A 76 15.99 3.83 4.95
N HIS A 77 15.69 2.85 5.81
CA HIS A 77 16.71 2.09 6.52
C HIS A 77 17.26 0.96 5.65
N PHE A 78 16.39 0.18 5.03
CA PHE A 78 16.80 -0.93 4.17
C PHE A 78 15.93 -1.01 2.91
N PRO A 79 16.37 -0.41 1.78
CA PRO A 79 15.56 -0.31 0.56
C PRO A 79 15.12 -1.65 -0.02
N GLN A 80 15.91 -2.71 0.17
CA GLN A 80 15.56 -4.05 -0.28
C GLN A 80 14.38 -4.60 0.52
N LEU A 81 14.33 -4.33 1.83
CA LEU A 81 13.30 -4.84 2.73
C LEU A 81 12.02 -3.99 2.76
N GLY A 82 12.10 -2.74 2.30
CA GLY A 82 11.00 -1.78 2.33
C GLY A 82 10.21 -1.64 1.04
N ARG A 83 10.43 -2.47 0.01
CA ARG A 83 9.60 -2.47 -1.22
C ARG A 83 8.57 -3.59 -1.17
N PHE A 84 7.36 -3.31 -1.64
CA PHE A 84 6.30 -4.31 -1.73
C PHE A 84 5.44 -4.12 -2.98
N THR A 85 4.77 -5.19 -3.37
CA THR A 85 3.74 -5.20 -4.42
C THR A 85 2.42 -5.64 -3.81
N LEU A 86 1.33 -5.02 -4.24
CA LEU A 86 -0.03 -5.46 -3.93
C LEU A 86 -0.58 -6.18 -5.15
N ARG A 87 -1.17 -7.35 -4.92
CA ARG A 87 -1.80 -8.16 -5.95
C ARG A 87 -3.23 -8.50 -5.59
N ASP A 88 -4.07 -8.52 -6.60
CA ASP A 88 -5.47 -8.92 -6.52
C ASP A 88 -5.84 -9.71 -7.78
N GLU A 89 -6.55 -10.82 -7.62
CA GLU A 89 -6.91 -11.75 -8.71
C GLU A 89 -5.76 -12.08 -9.69
N GLY A 90 -4.54 -12.21 -9.16
CA GLY A 90 -3.34 -12.51 -9.96
C GLY A 90 -2.76 -11.32 -10.75
N ARG A 91 -3.34 -10.12 -10.63
CA ARG A 91 -2.82 -8.88 -11.24
C ARG A 91 -2.12 -8.02 -10.20
N THR A 92 -1.14 -7.24 -10.63
CA THR A 92 -0.46 -6.28 -9.75
C THR A 92 -1.24 -4.98 -9.74
N VAL A 93 -1.96 -4.72 -8.65
CA VAL A 93 -2.79 -3.53 -8.51
C VAL A 93 -1.98 -2.30 -8.10
N ALA A 94 -0.96 -2.48 -7.27
CA ALA A 94 -0.14 -1.35 -6.82
C ALA A 94 1.28 -1.76 -6.42
N VAL A 95 2.17 -0.77 -6.42
CA VAL A 95 3.53 -0.88 -5.89
C VAL A 95 3.74 0.14 -4.77
N GLY A 96 4.54 -0.25 -3.78
CA GLY A 96 4.68 0.54 -2.57
C GLY A 96 6.07 0.49 -1.97
N LYS A 97 6.29 1.47 -1.09
CA LYS A 97 7.44 1.55 -0.20
C LYS A 97 6.92 1.68 1.23
N VAL A 98 7.52 0.94 2.15
CA VAL A 98 7.22 1.03 3.58
C VAL A 98 7.82 2.33 4.12
N LEU A 99 6.97 3.24 4.59
CA LEU A 99 7.39 4.52 5.16
C LEU A 99 7.51 4.44 6.68
N ARG A 100 6.59 3.73 7.32
CA ARG A 100 6.50 3.59 8.77
C ARG A 100 5.87 2.25 9.10
N ILE A 101 6.41 1.61 10.14
CA ILE A 101 5.87 0.41 10.75
C ILE A 101 5.16 0.84 12.03
N VAL A 102 3.98 0.28 12.27
CA VAL A 102 3.17 0.58 13.46
C VAL A 102 2.88 -0.76 14.10
N GLU A 103 3.22 -0.89 15.38
CA GLU A 103 2.92 -2.04 16.23
C GLU A 103 1.48 -2.00 16.73
#